data_AF-A0A7T8JT05-F1
#
_entry.id   AF-A0A7T8JT05-F1
#
_cell.length_a   1.000
_cell.length_b   1.000
_cell.length_c   1.000
_cell.angle_alpha   90.00
_cell.angle_beta   90.00
_cell.angle_gamma   90.00
#
_symmetry.space_group_name_H-M   'P 1'
#
loop_
_entity.id
_entity.type
_entity.pdbx_description
1 polymer ?
#
loop_
_entity_poly.entity_id
_entity_poly.type
_entity_poly.pdbx_seq_one_letter_code
_entity_poly.pdbx_strand_id
1 'polypeptide(L)' 'MIKIYATLPVTTASVERSFSKLSLIKNKLRSLCREDRLSDLMLISIEQDLEINHREVIRIYKEMAPRRMLL' A
#
# COMPACT_ATOMS: atom_id res chain seq x y z
N MET A 1 -29.18 -8.63 1.28
CA MET A 1 -28.43 -9.49 2.21
C MET A 1 -27.29 -10.26 1.55
N ILE A 2 -27.46 -10.88 0.37
CA ILE A 2 -26.39 -11.70 -0.27
C ILE A 2 -25.11 -10.91 -0.61
N LYS A 3 -25.24 -9.63 -1.02
CA LYS A 3 -24.09 -8.78 -1.40
C LYS A 3 -23.08 -8.57 -0.26
N ILE A 4 -23.54 -8.49 1.00
CA ILE A 4 -22.66 -8.23 2.16
C ILE A 4 -21.83 -9.48 2.49
N TYR A 5 -22.45 -10.66 2.41
CA TYR A 5 -21.75 -11.92 2.61
C TYR A 5 -20.70 -12.21 1.53
N ALA A 6 -20.94 -11.76 0.29
CA ALA A 6 -19.98 -11.91 -0.82
C ALA A 6 -18.76 -10.98 -0.69
N THR A 7 -18.85 -9.90 0.08
CA THR A 7 -17.74 -8.97 0.36
C THR A 7 -16.97 -9.32 1.63
N LEU A 8 -17.50 -10.21 2.47
CA LEU A 8 -16.74 -10.75 3.58
C LEU A 8 -15.64 -11.64 3.01
N PRO A 9 -14.36 -11.36 3.28
CA PRO A 9 -13.27 -12.18 2.78
C PRO A 9 -13.43 -13.60 3.34
N VAL A 10 -13.81 -14.54 2.48
CA VAL A 10 -13.96 -15.97 2.82
C VAL A 10 -12.60 -16.57 3.22
N THR A 11 -11.51 -15.93 2.79
CA THR A 11 -10.13 -16.31 3.09
C THR A 11 -9.56 -15.47 4.24
N THR A 12 -9.49 -16.03 5.44
CA THR A 12 -8.86 -15.36 6.61
C THR A 12 -7.36 -15.15 6.40
N ALA A 13 -6.69 -16.05 5.68
CA ALA A 13 -5.23 -16.03 5.50
C ALA A 13 -4.69 -14.73 4.87
N SER A 14 -5.41 -14.11 3.93
CA SER A 14 -4.98 -12.84 3.31
C SER A 14 -5.05 -11.67 4.28
N VAL A 15 -6.12 -11.64 5.09
CA VAL A 15 -6.36 -10.64 6.12
C VAL A 15 -5.34 -10.81 7.26
N GLU A 16 -5.13 -12.04 7.73
CA GLU A 16 -4.13 -12.38 8.76
C GLU A 16 -2.71 -11.99 8.31
N ARG A 17 -2.35 -12.26 7.05
CA ARG A 17 -1.07 -11.84 6.46
C ARG A 17 -0.92 -10.32 6.47
N SER A 18 -1.97 -9.59 6.12
CA SER A 18 -1.99 -8.12 6.10
C SER A 18 -1.85 -7.53 7.51
N PHE A 19 -2.57 -8.07 8.50
CA PHE A 19 -2.47 -7.65 9.90
C PHE A 19 -1.11 -8.00 10.53
N SER A 20 -0.53 -9.15 10.17
CA SER A 20 0.82 -9.53 10.60
C SER A 20 1.87 -8.53 10.08
N LYS A 21 1.79 -8.15 8.79
CA LYS A 21 2.63 -7.10 8.20
C LYS A 21 2.42 -5.74 8.88
N LEU A 22 1.17 -5.37 9.17
CA LEU A 22 0.84 -4.13 9.88
C LEU A 22 1.50 -4.06 11.26
N SER A 23 1.43 -5.16 12.02
CA SER A 23 2.05 -5.26 13.34
C SER A 23 3.57 -5.08 13.23
N LEU A 24 4.22 -5.72 12.26
CA LEU A 24 5.65 -5.57 12.01
C LEU A 24 6.04 -4.12 11.67
N ILE A 25 5.30 -3.48 10.77
CA ILE A 25 5.55 -2.09 10.35
C ILE A 25 5.37 -1.13 11.53
N LYS A 26 4.25 -1.25 12.25
CA LYS A 26 3.91 -0.38 13.38
C LYS A 26 4.88 -0.52 14.54
N ASN A 27 5.39 -1.72 14.79
CA ASN A 27 6.38 -1.96 15.85
C ASN A 27 7.78 -1.47 15.44
N LYS A 28 8.20 -1.70 14.19
CA LYS A 28 9.53 -1.31 13.71
C LYS A 28 9.69 0.20 13.47
N LEU A 29 8.60 0.88 13.09
CA LEU A 29 8.60 2.31 12.74
C LEU A 29 7.74 3.15 13.69
N ARG A 30 7.54 2.68 14.93
CA ARG A 30 6.64 3.29 15.92
C ARG A 30 6.90 4.79 16.17
N SER A 31 8.14 5.24 16.06
CA SER A 31 8.53 6.65 16.23
C SER A 31 8.50 7.48 14.94
N LEU A 32 8.32 6.84 13.77
CA LEU A 32 8.50 7.44 12.45
C LEU A 32 7.23 7.43 11.57
N CYS A 33 6.20 6.67 11.95
CA CYS A 33 4.96 6.53 11.20
C CYS A 33 3.88 7.53 11.66
N ARG A 34 3.63 8.55 10.84
CA ARG A 34 2.32 9.24 10.79
C ARG A 34 1.31 8.34 10.05
N GLU A 35 0.02 8.57 10.27
CA GLU A 35 -1.07 7.76 9.69
C GLU A 35 -0.98 7.62 8.16
N ASP A 36 -0.69 8.72 7.46
CA ASP A 36 -0.52 8.73 6.00
C ASP A 36 0.62 7.80 5.55
N ARG A 37 1.79 7.93 6.18
CA ARG A 37 2.98 7.12 5.87
C ARG A 37 2.76 5.64 6.20
N LEU A 38 1.98 5.34 7.23
CA LEU A 38 1.62 3.96 7.58
C LEU A 38 0.73 3.34 6.50
N SER A 39 -0.27 4.09 6.04
CA SER A 39 -1.18 3.66 4.97
C SER A 39 -0.44 3.39 3.66
N ASP A 40 0.47 4.27 3.27
CA ASP A 40 1.30 4.08 2.06
C ASP A 40 2.18 2.83 2.15
N LEU A 41 2.82 2.61 3.30
CA LEU A 41 3.71 1.47 3.50
C LEU A 41 2.94 0.14 3.57
N MET A 42 1.73 0.18 4.12
CA MET A 42 0.80 -0.94 4.11
C MET A 42 0.37 -1.30 2.69
N LEU A 43 0.03 -0.31 1.87
CA LEU A 43 -0.34 -0.51 0.47
C LEU A 43 0.79 -1.20 -0.31
N ILE A 44 2.02 -0.70 -0.19
CA ILE A 44 3.21 -1.32 -0.83
C ILE A 44 3.43 -2.75 -0.33
N SER A 45 3.21 -2.99 0.96
CA SER A 45 3.44 -4.31 1.56
C SER A 45 2.38 -5.34 1.18
N ILE A 46 1.15 -4.90 0.88
CA ILE A 46 0.06 -5.76 0.42
C ILE A 46 0.21 -6.03 -1.08
N GLU A 47 0.48 -5.00 -1.88
CA GLU A 47 0.58 -5.06 -3.34
C GLU A 47 1.97 -5.51 -3.85
N GLN A 48 2.78 -6.14 -3.00
CA GLN A 48 4.14 -6.56 -3.37
C GLN A 48 4.20 -7.62 -4.48
N ASP A 49 3.10 -8.35 -4.67
CA ASP A 49 2.98 -9.41 -5.67
C ASP A 49 2.51 -8.85 -7.04
N LEU A 50 2.26 -7.53 -7.13
CA LEU A 50 1.83 -6.87 -8.36
C LEU A 50 3.02 -6.56 -9.28
N GLU A 51 2.92 -6.95 -10.55
CA GLU A 51 3.95 -6.64 -11.54
C GLU A 51 3.92 -5.14 -11.92
N ILE A 52 5.02 -4.44 -11.67
CA ILE A 52 5.13 -3.00 -11.93
C ILE A 52 5.62 -2.75 -13.35
N ASN A 53 4.85 -2.01 -14.15
CA ASN A 53 5.31 -1.55 -15.46
C ASN A 53 6.28 -0.37 -15.31
N HIS A 54 7.57 -0.66 -15.44
CA HIS A 54 8.65 0.30 -15.26
C HIS A 54 8.58 1.47 -16.27
N ARG A 55 8.11 1.23 -17.50
CA ARG A 55 7.96 2.30 -18.51
C ARG A 55 6.91 3.32 -18.10
N GLU A 56 5.83 2.83 -17.49
CA GLU A 56 4.76 3.68 -16.99
C GLU A 56 5.22 4.52 -15.80
N VAL A 57 5.94 3.92 -14.86
CA VAL A 57 6.52 4.64 -13.71
C VAL A 57 7.46 5.75 -14.17
N ILE A 58 8.32 5.48 -15.16
CA ILE A 58 9.22 6.48 -15.74
C ILE A 58 8.45 7.62 -16.40
N ARG A 59 7.35 7.31 -17.12
CA ARG A 59 6.47 8.31 -17.73
C ARG A 59 5.84 9.21 -16.66
N ILE A 60 5.22 8.63 -15.64
CA ILE A 60 4.61 9.35 -14.52
C ILE A 60 5.63 10.25 -13.82
N TYR A 61 6.83 9.73 -13.56
CA TYR A 61 7.89 10.49 -12.91
C TYR A 61 8.33 11.69 -13.76
N LYS A 62 8.47 11.49 -15.08
CA LYS A 62 8.81 12.57 -16.03
C LYS A 62 7.73 13.66 -16.08
N GLU A 63 6.45 13.29 -16.03
CA GLU A 63 5.32 14.23 -15.98
C GLU A 63 5.20 14.95 -14.63
N MET A 64 5.73 14.36 -13.57
CA MET A 64 5.78 14.97 -12.23
C MET A 64 6.97 15.92 -12.05
N ALA A 65 8.04 15.76 -12.82
CA ALA A 65 9.22 16.63 -12.81
C ALA A 65 8.94 18.13 -13.04
N PRO A 66 8.10 18.57 -14.00
CA PRO A 66 7.79 19.99 -14.17
C PRO A 66 7.04 20.61 -12.98
N ARG A 67 6.36 19.82 -12.14
CA ARG A 67 5.73 20.30 -10.89
C ARG A 67 6.72 20.55 -9.76
N ARG A 68 7.93 20.00 -9.82
CA ARG A 68 8.99 20.19 -8.81
C ARG A 68 9.92 21.37 -9.14
N MET A 69 9.90 21.86 -10.37
CA MET A 69 10.65 23.04 -10.82
C MET A 69 9.99 24.37 -10.41
N LEU A 70 8.78 24.32 -9.85
CA LEU A 70 7.97 25.46 -9.42
C LEU A 70 7.91 25.63 -7.88
N LEU A 71 8.78 24.93 -7.15
CA LEU A 71 9.09 25.14 -5.72
C LEU A 71 10.56 25.56 -5.61
#